data_AF-A0A0P8AK26-F1
#
_entry.id   AF-A0A0P8AK26-F1
#
_cell.length_a   1.000
_cell.length_b   1.000
_cell.length_c   1.000
_cell.angle_alpha   90.00
_cell.angle_beta   90.00
_cell.angle_gamma   90.00
#
_symmetry.space_group_name_H-M   'P 1'
#
loop_
_entity.id
_entity.type
_entity.pdbx_description
1 polymer ?
#
loop_
_entity_poly.entity_id
_entity_poly.type
_entity_poly.pdbx_seq_one_letter_code
_entity_poly.pdbx_strand_id
1 'polypeptide(L)'
;MALLVLIVLGTTLGWLSSIIARTEEPGEILRQVMAGLLVALVAGVLVNGGVVLGGLSLVALGAALAATVGVLVLYHAVVRRQIEL
;
A
#
# COMPACT_ATOMS: atom_id res chain seq x y z
N MET A 1 17.57 5.92 -1.58
CA MET A 1 17.06 4.61 -2.09
C MET A 1 15.72 4.22 -1.46
N ALA A 2 15.49 4.60 -0.19
CA ALA A 2 14.24 4.32 0.52
C ALA A 2 12.96 4.63 -0.27
N LEU A 3 12.87 5.81 -0.89
CA LEU A 3 11.69 6.21 -1.66
C LEU A 3 11.35 5.22 -2.79
N LEU A 4 12.34 4.79 -3.59
CA LEU A 4 12.10 3.84 -4.68
C LEU A 4 11.59 2.49 -4.14
N VAL A 5 12.14 2.01 -3.03
CA VAL A 5 11.70 0.78 -2.37
C VAL A 5 10.25 0.90 -1.90
N LEU A 6 9.90 2.02 -1.24
CA LEU A 6 8.54 2.25 -0.76
C LEU A 6 7.53 2.39 -1.91
N ILE A 7 7.91 3.05 -3.01
CA ILE A 7 7.07 3.15 -4.21
C ILE A 7 6.81 1.76 -4.77
N VAL A 8 7.86 0.98 -5.04
CA VAL A 8 7.73 -0.37 -5.60
C VAL A 8 6.93 -1.26 -4.65
N LEU A 9 7.22 -1.23 -3.36
CA LEU A 9 6.48 -2.00 -2.36
C LEU A 9 4.98 -1.67 -2.38
N GLY A 10 4.65 -0.39 -2.27
CA GLY A 10 3.26 0.05 -2.19
C GLY A 10 2.46 -0.24 -3.46
N THR A 11 3.05 0.05 -4.64
CA THR A 11 2.38 -0.23 -5.92
C THR A 11 2.25 -1.72 -6.19
N THR A 12 3.28 -2.51 -5.92
CA THR A 12 3.23 -3.98 -6.10
C THR A 12 2.22 -4.61 -5.16
N LEU A 13 2.12 -4.18 -3.90
CA LEU A 13 1.10 -4.70 -2.99
C LEU A 13 -0.31 -4.30 -3.39
N GLY A 14 -0.53 -3.05 -3.80
CA GLY A 14 -1.83 -2.60 -4.28
C GLY A 14 -2.28 -3.33 -5.55
N TRP A 15 -1.36 -3.57 -6.49
CA TRP A 15 -1.62 -4.36 -7.68
C TRP A 15 -1.82 -5.86 -7.38
N LEU A 16 -1.01 -6.44 -6.49
CA LEU A 16 -1.19 -7.83 -6.07
C LEU A 16 -2.55 -8.03 -5.39
N SER A 17 -2.96 -7.06 -4.57
CA SER A 17 -4.27 -7.06 -3.94
C SER A 17 -5.40 -7.11 -4.98
N SER A 18 -5.28 -6.34 -6.07
CA SER A 18 -6.31 -6.35 -7.11
C SER A 18 -6.39 -7.69 -7.85
N ILE A 19 -5.25 -8.38 -8.02
CA ILE A 19 -5.23 -9.75 -8.56
C ILE A 19 -5.90 -10.73 -7.61
N ILE A 20 -5.55 -10.72 -6.32
CA ILE A 20 -6.11 -11.63 -5.31
C ILE A 20 -7.62 -11.45 -5.20
N ALA A 21 -8.08 -10.20 -5.20
CA ALA A 21 -9.49 -9.84 -5.13
C ALA A 21 -10.24 -10.02 -6.45
N ARG A 22 -9.54 -10.37 -7.54
CA ARG A 22 -10.09 -10.51 -8.91
C ARG A 22 -10.83 -9.24 -9.35
N THR A 23 -10.25 -8.08 -9.04
CA THR A 23 -10.79 -6.79 -9.44
C THR A 23 -10.58 -6.60 -10.94
N GLU A 24 -11.65 -6.42 -11.70
CA GLU A 24 -11.61 -6.25 -13.16
C GLU A 24 -11.74 -4.77 -13.59
N GLU A 25 -12.35 -3.92 -12.76
CA GLU A 25 -12.55 -2.51 -13.10
C GLU A 25 -11.21 -1.73 -13.02
N PRO A 26 -10.75 -1.09 -14.11
CA PRO A 26 -9.48 -0.36 -14.11
C PRO A 26 -9.41 0.76 -13.06
N GLY A 27 -10.55 1.41 -12.78
CA GLY A 27 -10.64 2.46 -11.76
C GLY A 27 -10.39 1.94 -10.35
N GLU A 28 -10.94 0.76 -10.03
CA GLU A 28 -10.74 0.12 -8.72
C GLU A 28 -9.32 -0.43 -8.56
N ILE A 29 -8.74 -0.99 -9.61
CA ILE A 29 -7.32 -1.41 -9.63
C ILE A 29 -6.43 -0.21 -9.31
N LEU A 30 -6.64 0.92 -9.98
CA LEU A 30 -5.87 2.14 -9.75
C LEU A 30 -6.03 2.64 -8.32
N ARG A 31 -7.24 2.59 -7.73
CA ARG A 31 -7.46 2.96 -6.33
C ARG A 31 -6.67 2.09 -5.37
N GLN A 32 -6.61 0.77 -5.58
CA GLN A 32 -5.82 -0.14 -4.74
C GLN A 32 -4.32 0.14 -4.85
N VAL A 33 -3.82 0.35 -6.07
CA VAL A 33 -2.41 0.73 -6.33
C VAL A 33 -2.08 2.05 -5.63
N MET A 34 -2.93 3.06 -5.78
CA MET A 34 -2.72 4.37 -5.17
C MET A 34 -2.82 4.32 -3.64
N ALA A 35 -3.77 3.55 -3.09
CA ALA A 35 -3.87 3.34 -1.65
C ALA A 35 -2.61 2.68 -1.09
N GLY A 36 -2.13 1.61 -1.75
CA GLY A 36 -0.90 0.94 -1.34
C GLY A 36 0.33 1.84 -1.43
N LEU A 37 0.47 2.60 -2.53
CA LEU A 37 1.55 3.57 -2.72
C LEU A 37 1.55 4.65 -1.63
N LEU A 38 0.42 5.30 -1.40
CA LEU A 38 0.32 6.41 -0.46
C LEU A 38 0.59 5.95 0.97
N VAL A 39 0.02 4.81 1.38
CA VAL A 39 0.24 4.28 2.74
C VAL A 39 1.68 3.83 2.94
N ALA A 40 2.29 3.13 1.97
CA ALA A 40 3.70 2.73 2.07
C ALA A 40 4.62 3.95 2.19
N LEU A 41 4.39 5.00 1.40
CA LEU A 41 5.16 6.24 1.46
C LEU A 41 4.97 6.96 2.81
N VAL A 42 3.73 7.18 3.23
CA VAL A 42 3.44 7.91 4.47
C VAL A 42 3.97 7.16 5.68
N ALA A 43 3.62 5.88 5.84
CA ALA A 43 4.07 5.08 6.98
C ALA A 43 5.60 4.89 6.97
N GLY A 44 6.17 4.55 5.81
CA GLY A 44 7.60 4.32 5.67
C GLY A 44 8.42 5.58 5.95
N VAL A 45 8.03 6.73 5.41
CA VAL A 45 8.77 7.99 5.63
C VAL A 45 8.65 8.47 7.06
N LEU A 46 7.45 8.39 7.67
CA LEU A 46 7.26 8.80 9.07
C LEU A 46 8.11 7.96 10.03
N VAL A 47 8.09 6.63 9.87
CA VAL A 47 8.88 5.73 10.73
C VAL A 47 10.37 5.81 10.43
N ASN A 48 10.76 6.13 9.19
CA ASN A 48 12.17 6.36 8.83
C ASN A 48 12.69 7.75 9.25
N GLY A 49 11.97 8.48 10.11
CA GLY A 49 12.38 9.78 10.62
C GLY A 49 12.37 10.91 9.58
N GLY A 50 11.55 10.78 8.53
CA GLY A 50 11.47 11.77 7.45
C GLY A 50 12.59 11.67 6.41
N VAL A 51 13.49 10.69 6.52
CA VAL A 51 14.60 10.52 5.57
C VAL A 51 14.10 9.88 4.27
N VAL A 52 14.11 10.66 3.19
CA VAL A 52 13.58 10.25 1.88
C VAL A 52 14.67 9.74 0.92
N LEU A 53 15.81 10.43 0.84
CA LEU A 53 16.87 10.14 -0.14
C LEU A 53 17.90 9.13 0.38
N GLY A 54 17.93 8.87 1.68
CA GLY A 54 18.87 7.96 2.33
C GLY A 54 18.52 6.47 2.27
N GLY A 55 19.06 5.73 3.23
CA GLY A 55 18.75 4.32 3.49
C GLY A 55 17.39 4.14 4.17
N LEU A 56 16.79 2.96 3.97
CA LEU A 56 15.56 2.56 4.62
C LEU A 56 15.89 1.62 5.78
N SER A 57 15.46 1.96 6.99
CA SER A 57 15.60 1.05 8.12
C SER A 57 14.65 -0.15 7.98
N LEU A 58 15.04 -1.29 8.56
CA LEU A 58 14.21 -2.50 8.56
C LEU A 58 12.87 -2.26 9.28
N VAL A 59 12.88 -1.46 10.35
CA VAL A 59 11.68 -1.10 11.10
C VAL A 59 10.71 -0.27 10.24
N ALA A 60 11.22 0.73 9.51
CA ALA A 60 10.40 1.52 8.59
C ALA A 60 9.82 0.68 7.45
N LEU A 61 10.61 -0.25 6.89
CA LEU A 61 10.15 -1.17 5.87
C LEU A 61 9.02 -2.09 6.40
N GLY A 62 9.22 -2.69 7.58
CA GLY A 62 8.22 -3.56 8.21
C GLY A 62 6.93 -2.81 8.55
N ALA A 63 7.05 -1.58 9.06
CA ALA A 63 5.88 -0.73 9.33
C ALA A 63 5.12 -0.35 8.06
N ALA A 64 5.85 0.04 6.99
CA ALA A 64 5.24 0.35 5.70
C ALA A 64 4.50 -0.87 5.11
N LEU A 65 5.11 -2.06 5.19
CA LEU A 65 4.50 -3.31 4.77
C LEU A 65 3.19 -3.58 5.54
N ALA A 66 3.26 -3.59 6.87
CA ALA A 66 2.12 -3.89 7.73
C ALA A 66 0.96 -2.89 7.55
N ALA A 67 1.28 -1.60 7.47
CA ALA A 67 0.28 -0.56 7.24
C ALA A 67 -0.39 -0.71 5.86
N THR A 68 0.41 -1.00 4.82
CA THR A 68 -0.10 -1.19 3.45
C THR A 68 -1.03 -2.41 3.36
N VAL A 69 -0.62 -3.54 3.92
CA VAL A 69 -1.48 -4.73 3.99
C VAL A 69 -2.76 -4.41 4.76
N GLY A 70 -2.65 -3.74 5.91
CA GLY A 70 -3.80 -3.33 6.72
C GLY A 70 -4.81 -2.47 5.95
N VAL A 71 -4.34 -1.47 5.19
CA VAL A 71 -5.24 -0.59 4.43
C VAL A 71 -5.92 -1.34 3.29
N LEU A 72 -5.22 -2.25 2.61
CA LEU A 72 -5.79 -3.01 1.50
C LEU A 72 -6.80 -4.05 2.01
N VAL A 73 -6.52 -4.70 3.13
CA VAL A 73 -7.51 -5.58 3.79
C VAL A 73 -8.75 -4.78 4.19
N LEU A 74 -8.57 -3.58 4.78
CA LEU A 74 -9.68 -2.71 5.14
C LEU A 74 -10.49 -2.25 3.92
N TYR A 75 -9.80 -1.88 2.83
CA TYR A 75 -10.44 -1.53 1.56
C TYR A 75 -11.39 -2.64 1.11
N HIS A 76 -10.94 -3.89 1.09
CA HIS A 76 -11.79 -5.02 0.70
C HIS A 76 -12.90 -5.31 1.72
N ALA A 77 -12.61 -5.20 3.01
CA ALA A 77 -13.61 -5.43 4.06
C ALA A 77 -14.76 -4.42 4.02
N VAL A 78 -14.49 -3.16 3.68
CA VAL A 78 -15.50 -2.09 3.65
C VAL A 78 -16.17 -1.99 2.28
N VAL A 79 -15.41 -1.90 1.20
CA VAL A 79 -15.95 -1.64 -0.15
C VAL A 79 -16.76 -2.84 -0.65
N ARG A 80 -16.30 -4.07 -0.41
CA ARG A 80 -17.01 -5.27 -0.88
C ARG A 80 -18.31 -5.54 -0.12
N ARG A 81 -18.39 -5.11 1.15
CA ARG A 81 -19.62 -5.21 1.94
C ARG A 81 -20.75 -4.33 1.42
N GLN A 82 -20.44 -3.24 0.71
CA GLN A 82 -21.48 -2.36 0.16
C GLN A 82 -22.15 -2.91 -1.11
N ILE A 83 -21.60 -3.98 -1.70
CA ILE A 83 -22.16 -4.60 -2.91
C ILE A 83 -23.17 -5.72 -2.56
N GLU A 84 -23.12 -6.24 -1.33
CA GLU A 84 -24.02 -7.31 -0.85
C GLU A 84 -25.25 -6.81 -0.07
N LEU A 85 -25.42 -5.49 0.12
CA LEU A 85 -26.55 -4.85 0.80
C LEU A 85 -27.45 -4.11 -0.20
#